data_AF-A0A3D5RRH4-F1
#
_entry.id   AF-A0A3D5RRH4-F1
#
_cell.length_a   1.000
_cell.length_b   1.000
_cell.length_c   1.000
_cell.angle_alpha   90.00
_cell.angle_beta   90.00
_cell.angle_gamma   90.00
#
_symmetry.space_group_name_H-M   'P 1'
#
loop_
_entity.id
_entity.type
_entity.pdbx_description
1 polymer ?
#
loop_
_entity_poly.entity_id
_entity_poly.type
_entity_poly.pdbx_seq_one_letter_code
_entity_poly.pdbx_strand_id
1 'polypeptide(L)'
;MRLPVFAITIVLAIPCLVQAAEQGNAQAIYIERCAICHDNPTERIPSRDILATRGPDDVMRAFAPYGIMQPHGVGLIPSDIVDLAVFLTGEQPTGATTTNPEANMCRAPAMAMKPDSRAWNGWGKDASNARFHPNPDLTVTSVPRLKIKWAFTYPTDQVAGVPTVGGDWVFVSTFIGRVFALDVETGCTHWSFDAGSPVKGAMVVGPNANAESGYAVYFGDEKAIVYAFDATSGSELWRIRVDDHPVARITGSPTLAGGRLFVPVSSLM
;
A
#
# COMPACT_ATOMS: atom_id res chain seq x y z
N MET A 1 -61.66 -4.97 39.04
CA MET A 1 -60.42 -5.35 39.75
C MET A 1 -59.56 -6.11 38.74
N ARG A 2 -58.54 -5.46 38.15
CA ARG A 2 -57.68 -6.05 37.08
C ARG A 2 -56.45 -6.66 37.74
N LEU A 3 -56.18 -7.94 37.46
CA LEU A 3 -54.96 -8.64 37.87
C LEU A 3 -53.83 -8.37 36.86
N PRO A 4 -52.57 -8.14 37.29
CA PRO A 4 -51.44 -8.01 36.38
C PRO A 4 -50.83 -9.39 36.06
N VAL A 5 -50.56 -9.63 34.79
CA VAL A 5 -49.80 -10.79 34.29
C VAL A 5 -48.33 -10.41 34.26
N PHE A 6 -47.49 -11.09 35.04
CA PHE A 6 -46.03 -10.96 34.95
C PHE A 6 -45.50 -11.92 33.88
N ALA A 7 -44.93 -11.35 32.81
CA ALA A 7 -44.19 -12.12 31.81
C ALA A 7 -42.74 -12.29 32.30
N ILE A 8 -42.34 -13.54 32.59
CA ILE A 8 -40.96 -13.90 32.89
C ILE A 8 -40.25 -14.14 31.55
N THR A 9 -39.34 -13.24 31.19
CA THR A 9 -38.48 -13.41 30.01
C THR A 9 -37.26 -14.25 30.41
N ILE A 10 -37.21 -15.49 29.93
CA ILE A 10 -36.04 -16.36 30.08
C ILE A 10 -35.00 -15.93 29.03
N VAL A 11 -33.89 -15.35 29.48
CA VAL A 11 -32.72 -15.08 28.64
C VAL A 11 -31.92 -16.38 28.54
N LEU A 12 -32.05 -17.07 27.40
CA LEU A 12 -31.19 -18.19 27.03
C LEU A 12 -29.80 -17.66 26.66
N ALA A 13 -28.83 -17.84 27.55
CA ALA A 13 -27.42 -17.68 27.24
C ALA A 13 -26.99 -18.84 26.32
N ILE A 14 -26.71 -18.53 25.05
CA ILE A 14 -26.12 -19.47 24.10
C ILE A 14 -24.63 -19.59 24.45
N PRO A 15 -24.11 -20.78 24.82
CA PRO A 15 -22.73 -20.90 25.27
C PRO A 15 -21.74 -20.93 24.11
N CYS A 16 -20.61 -20.28 24.40
CA CYS A 16 -19.28 -20.26 23.78
C CYS A 16 -18.75 -21.63 23.29
N LEU A 17 -19.38 -22.27 22.30
CA LEU A 17 -18.94 -23.55 21.74
C LEU A 17 -18.35 -23.43 20.33
N VAL A 18 -18.74 -22.40 19.57
CA VAL A 18 -18.27 -22.21 18.18
C VAL A 18 -16.80 -21.78 18.13
N GLN A 19 -16.35 -20.97 19.09
CA GLN A 19 -15.04 -20.33 19.07
C GLN A 19 -13.86 -21.28 19.40
N ALA A 20 -14.13 -22.40 20.09
CA ALA A 20 -13.08 -23.36 20.46
C ALA A 20 -12.74 -24.35 19.33
N ALA A 21 -13.70 -24.65 18.44
CA ALA A 21 -13.49 -25.59 17.34
C ALA A 21 -12.66 -24.96 16.20
N GLU A 22 -12.87 -23.68 15.91
CA GLU A 22 -12.11 -22.94 14.88
C GLU A 22 -10.64 -22.70 15.29
N GLN A 23 -10.38 -22.39 16.56
CA GLN A 23 -9.00 -22.25 17.07
C GLN A 23 -8.18 -23.55 16.99
N GLY A 24 -8.83 -24.71 17.11
CA GLY A 24 -8.17 -26.02 17.00
C GLY A 24 -7.60 -26.30 15.61
N ASN A 25 -8.22 -25.76 14.55
CA ASN A 25 -7.75 -25.92 13.18
C ASN A 25 -6.52 -25.03 12.90
N ALA A 26 -6.55 -23.76 13.34
CA ALA A 26 -5.43 -22.83 13.17
C ALA A 26 -4.15 -23.30 13.85
N GLN A 27 -4.26 -23.82 15.08
CA GLN A 27 -3.10 -24.36 15.80
C GLN A 27 -2.48 -25.56 15.07
N ALA A 28 -3.31 -26.45 14.53
CA ALA A 28 -2.83 -27.60 13.76
C ALA A 28 -2.09 -27.15 12.49
N ILE A 29 -2.66 -26.20 11.73
CA ILE A 29 -2.04 -25.63 10.54
C ILE A 29 -0.71 -24.95 10.90
N TYR A 30 -0.64 -24.20 11.99
CA TYR A 30 0.60 -23.56 12.44
C TYR A 30 1.69 -24.59 12.75
N ILE A 31 1.35 -25.65 13.50
CA ILE A 31 2.30 -26.72 13.86
C ILE A 31 2.80 -27.42 12.60
N GLU A 32 1.90 -27.73 11.66
CA GLU A 32 2.24 -28.46 10.44
C GLU A 32 3.10 -27.63 9.47
N ARG A 33 2.81 -26.33 9.33
CA ARG A 33 3.34 -25.52 8.22
C ARG A 33 4.26 -24.38 8.63
N CYS A 34 4.17 -23.89 9.86
CA CYS A 34 4.76 -22.61 10.26
C CYS A 34 5.81 -22.74 11.39
N ALA A 35 5.55 -23.63 12.36
CA ALA A 35 6.36 -23.78 13.57
C ALA A 35 7.83 -24.10 13.28
N ILE A 36 8.10 -24.85 12.21
CA ILE A 36 9.46 -25.20 11.77
C ILE A 36 10.38 -23.97 11.61
N CYS A 37 9.82 -22.84 11.18
CA CYS A 37 10.57 -21.60 10.98
C CYS A 37 10.34 -20.58 12.11
N HIS A 38 9.10 -20.43 12.58
CA HIS A 38 8.74 -19.34 13.51
C HIS A 38 8.98 -19.65 14.99
N ASP A 39 9.12 -20.93 15.37
CA ASP A 39 9.52 -21.33 16.74
C ASP A 39 11.05 -21.43 16.89
N ASN A 40 11.78 -21.52 15.77
CA ASN A 40 13.24 -21.57 15.71
C ASN A 40 13.78 -20.55 14.69
N PRO A 41 13.52 -19.25 14.89
CA PRO A 41 13.79 -18.23 13.87
C PRO A 41 15.29 -18.09 13.59
N THR A 42 15.63 -17.99 12.31
CA THR A 42 16.98 -17.64 11.82
C THR A 42 16.89 -16.39 10.94
N GLU A 43 17.99 -15.62 10.90
CA GLU A 43 18.12 -14.43 10.07
C GLU A 43 16.98 -13.41 10.21
N ARG A 44 16.15 -13.25 9.16
CA ARG A 44 15.05 -12.28 9.05
C ARG A 44 13.67 -12.90 9.36
N ILE A 45 13.62 -14.15 9.81
CA ILE A 45 12.35 -14.81 10.17
C ILE A 45 11.89 -14.26 11.53
N PRO A 46 10.69 -13.66 11.65
CA PRO A 46 10.18 -13.21 12.93
C PRO A 46 9.81 -14.41 13.81
N SER A 47 10.11 -14.33 15.10
CA SER A 47 9.63 -15.30 16.08
C SER A 47 8.11 -15.21 16.25
N ARG A 48 7.50 -16.25 16.83
CA ARG A 48 6.09 -16.23 17.20
C ARG A 48 5.72 -15.05 18.11
N ASP A 49 6.57 -14.70 19.06
CA ASP A 49 6.33 -13.54 19.95
C ASP A 49 6.33 -12.21 19.16
N ILE A 50 7.18 -12.08 18.13
CA ILE A 50 7.16 -10.91 17.26
C ILE A 50 5.88 -10.89 16.41
N LEU A 51 5.47 -12.04 15.88
CA LEU A 51 4.21 -12.14 15.12
C LEU A 51 3.00 -11.75 15.98
N ALA A 52 3.00 -12.09 17.27
CA ALA A 52 1.93 -11.72 18.20
C ALA A 52 1.81 -10.21 18.43
N THR A 53 2.87 -9.43 18.15
CA THR A 53 2.82 -7.96 18.22
C THR A 53 2.32 -7.28 16.94
N ARG A 54 2.11 -8.05 15.86
CA ARG A 54 1.54 -7.55 14.61
C ARG A 54 0.01 -7.51 14.72
N GLY A 55 -0.64 -6.65 13.95
CA GLY A 55 -2.10 -6.73 13.86
C GLY A 55 -2.54 -7.87 12.93
N PRO A 56 -3.74 -8.44 13.14
CA PRO A 56 -4.23 -9.61 12.41
C PRO A 56 -4.31 -9.37 10.89
N ASP A 57 -4.69 -8.16 10.47
CA ASP A 57 -4.74 -7.79 9.06
C ASP A 57 -3.34 -7.76 8.39
N ASP A 58 -2.25 -7.47 9.13
CA ASP A 58 -0.87 -7.60 8.60
C ASP A 58 -0.48 -9.05 8.37
N VAL A 59 -0.85 -9.92 9.29
CA VAL A 59 -0.58 -11.36 9.18
C VAL A 59 -1.31 -11.91 7.94
N MET A 60 -2.58 -11.56 7.75
CA MET A 60 -3.33 -11.92 6.55
C MET A 60 -2.68 -11.39 5.27
N ARG A 61 -2.17 -10.14 5.28
CA ARG A 61 -1.47 -9.55 4.12
C ARG A 61 -0.20 -10.31 3.74
N ALA A 62 0.48 -10.95 4.69
CA ALA A 62 1.66 -11.75 4.36
C ALA A 62 1.34 -12.93 3.41
N PHE A 63 0.09 -13.40 3.40
CA PHE A 63 -0.40 -14.47 2.52
C PHE A 63 -1.08 -13.95 1.24
N ALA A 64 -1.31 -12.63 1.12
CA ALA A 64 -1.89 -12.03 -0.06
C ALA A 64 -0.97 -12.20 -1.29
N PRO A 65 -1.47 -11.98 -2.53
CA PRO A 65 -0.61 -12.04 -3.73
C PRO A 65 0.67 -11.20 -3.56
N TYR A 66 1.82 -11.81 -3.84
CA TYR A 66 3.17 -11.24 -3.65
C TYR A 66 3.60 -11.01 -2.18
N GLY A 67 2.80 -11.41 -1.20
CA GLY A 67 3.19 -11.43 0.20
C GLY A 67 4.31 -12.43 0.48
N ILE A 68 5.13 -12.16 1.49
CA ILE A 68 6.30 -12.98 1.84
C ILE A 68 5.95 -14.43 2.23
N MET A 69 4.72 -14.64 2.72
CA MET A 69 4.17 -15.96 3.08
C MET A 69 3.21 -16.51 2.02
N GLN A 70 3.01 -15.82 0.90
CA GLN A 70 2.15 -16.28 -0.19
C GLN A 70 2.51 -17.69 -0.67
N PRO A 71 3.79 -18.06 -0.89
CA PRO A 71 4.15 -19.42 -1.30
C PRO A 71 3.75 -20.49 -0.28
N HIS A 72 3.74 -20.15 1.01
CA HIS A 72 3.39 -21.05 2.11
C HIS A 72 1.88 -21.07 2.40
N GLY A 73 1.13 -20.08 1.91
CA GLY A 73 -0.32 -20.02 1.97
C GLY A 73 -1.03 -20.85 0.89
N VAL A 74 -0.29 -21.42 -0.08
CA VAL A 74 -0.88 -22.22 -1.15
C VAL A 74 -1.63 -23.44 -0.56
N GLY A 75 -2.89 -23.58 -0.97
CA GLY A 75 -3.77 -24.66 -0.52
C GLY A 75 -4.53 -24.38 0.78
N LEU A 76 -4.29 -23.23 1.43
CA LEU A 76 -5.16 -22.75 2.51
C LEU A 76 -6.37 -22.03 1.92
N ILE A 77 -7.54 -22.21 2.54
CA ILE A 77 -8.72 -21.39 2.20
C ILE A 77 -8.66 -20.04 2.94
N PRO A 78 -9.37 -19.00 2.46
CA PRO A 78 -9.30 -17.68 3.09
C PRO A 78 -9.61 -17.66 4.60
N SER A 79 -10.52 -18.52 5.06
CA SER A 79 -10.82 -18.65 6.50
C SER A 79 -9.65 -19.24 7.30
N ASP A 80 -8.87 -20.17 6.75
CA ASP A 80 -7.68 -20.69 7.44
C ASP A 80 -6.66 -19.57 7.70
N ILE A 81 -6.51 -18.65 6.75
CA ILE A 81 -5.60 -17.50 6.87
C ILE A 81 -6.10 -16.53 7.95
N VAL A 82 -7.42 -16.30 8.01
CA VAL A 82 -8.06 -15.53 9.09
C VAL A 82 -7.80 -16.20 10.44
N ASP A 83 -8.05 -17.50 10.55
CA ASP A 83 -7.92 -18.23 11.80
C ASP A 83 -6.46 -18.30 12.27
N LEU A 84 -5.50 -18.43 11.33
CA LEU A 84 -4.07 -18.33 11.62
C LEU A 84 -3.69 -16.93 12.12
N ALA A 85 -4.23 -15.87 11.52
CA ALA A 85 -3.99 -14.51 11.98
C ALA A 85 -4.51 -14.31 13.40
N VAL A 86 -5.73 -14.75 13.69
CA VAL A 86 -6.33 -14.71 15.03
C VAL A 86 -5.51 -15.55 16.03
N PHE A 87 -5.07 -16.74 15.63
CA PHE A 87 -4.25 -17.62 16.47
C PHE A 87 -2.88 -17.02 16.82
N LEU A 88 -2.28 -16.28 15.89
CA LEU A 88 -0.98 -15.67 16.08
C LEU A 88 -1.04 -14.38 16.91
N THR A 89 -2.05 -13.54 16.69
CA THR A 89 -2.12 -12.20 17.31
C THR A 89 -3.06 -12.14 18.51
N GLY A 90 -4.01 -13.07 18.62
CA GLY A 90 -5.08 -13.03 19.62
C GLY A 90 -6.19 -12.01 19.31
N GLU A 91 -6.13 -11.35 18.15
CA GLU A 91 -7.07 -10.30 17.74
C GLU A 91 -7.83 -10.69 16.48
N GLN A 92 -9.09 -10.24 16.36
CA GLN A 92 -9.88 -10.43 15.15
C GLN A 92 -9.46 -9.44 14.05
N PRO A 93 -9.29 -9.88 12.80
CA PRO A 93 -9.11 -8.96 11.67
C PRO A 93 -10.25 -7.96 11.63
N THR A 94 -9.90 -6.70 11.50
CA THR A 94 -10.89 -5.61 11.44
C THR A 94 -11.20 -5.24 10.00
N GLY A 95 -10.45 -5.78 9.03
CA GLY A 95 -10.36 -5.27 7.67
C GLY A 95 -9.59 -3.95 7.59
N ALA A 96 -9.10 -3.41 8.72
CA ALA A 96 -8.29 -2.21 8.75
C ALA A 96 -6.82 -2.58 8.58
N THR A 97 -6.17 -1.94 7.62
CA THR A 97 -4.71 -1.88 7.59
C THR A 97 -4.24 -1.34 8.94
N THR A 98 -3.26 -2.00 9.57
CA THR A 98 -2.78 -1.83 10.96
C THR A 98 -2.11 -0.48 11.24
N THR A 99 -2.23 0.41 10.29
CA THR A 99 -1.62 1.72 10.22
C THR A 99 -2.61 2.56 9.41
N ASN A 100 -3.35 3.42 10.10
CA ASN A 100 -4.32 4.29 9.45
C ASN A 100 -3.60 5.12 8.37
N PRO A 101 -3.85 4.89 7.07
CA PRO A 101 -3.20 5.66 6.00
C PRO A 101 -3.57 7.15 6.07
N GLU A 102 -4.62 7.49 6.81
CA GLU A 102 -5.09 8.84 7.07
C GLU A 102 -4.48 9.46 8.35
N ALA A 103 -3.62 8.75 9.08
CA ALA A 103 -3.02 9.26 10.32
C ALA A 103 -2.19 10.54 10.12
N ASN A 104 -1.66 10.76 8.91
CA ASN A 104 -0.83 11.90 8.56
C ASN A 104 -1.51 12.84 7.54
N MET A 105 -2.84 12.90 7.50
CA MET A 105 -3.53 13.76 6.54
C MET A 105 -3.24 15.25 6.77
N CYS A 106 -3.07 15.97 5.68
CA CYS A 106 -2.97 17.42 5.69
C CYS A 106 -4.28 18.03 6.20
N ARG A 107 -4.16 18.96 7.14
CA ARG A 107 -5.31 19.76 7.62
C ARG A 107 -5.64 20.91 6.67
N ALA A 108 -4.62 21.41 5.97
CA ALA A 108 -4.78 22.43 4.96
C ALA A 108 -5.37 21.82 3.68
N PRO A 109 -6.13 22.59 2.89
CA PRO A 109 -6.62 22.11 1.61
C PRO A 109 -5.48 21.80 0.65
N ALA A 110 -5.75 20.88 -0.28
CA ALA A 110 -4.83 20.55 -1.37
C ALA A 110 -4.43 21.80 -2.15
N MET A 111 -3.13 21.94 -2.38
CA MET A 111 -2.57 23.06 -3.15
C MET A 111 -2.68 22.79 -4.66
N ALA A 112 -2.83 23.84 -5.46
CA ALA A 112 -2.84 23.67 -6.90
C ALA A 112 -1.54 23.04 -7.41
N MET A 113 -1.65 22.04 -8.28
CA MET A 113 -0.51 21.43 -8.96
C MET A 113 0.19 22.46 -9.85
N LYS A 114 1.47 22.73 -9.57
CA LYS A 114 2.31 23.66 -10.34
C LYS A 114 3.59 22.95 -10.78
N PRO A 115 3.56 22.18 -11.87
CA PRO A 115 4.76 21.49 -12.31
C PRO A 115 5.82 22.50 -12.72
N ASP A 116 6.95 22.46 -12.02
CA ASP A 116 8.15 23.21 -12.37
C ASP A 116 8.91 22.45 -13.47
N SER A 117 9.49 23.16 -14.43
CA SER A 117 10.48 22.61 -15.37
C SER A 117 11.70 21.93 -14.70
N ARG A 118 11.94 22.23 -13.42
CA ARG A 118 12.94 21.60 -12.54
C ARG A 118 12.43 20.33 -11.85
N ALA A 119 11.13 20.05 -11.95
CA ALA A 119 10.50 18.94 -11.24
C ALA A 119 10.95 17.59 -11.80
N TRP A 120 11.16 16.63 -10.90
CA TRP A 120 11.40 15.24 -11.24
C TRP A 120 10.05 14.52 -11.33
N ASN A 121 9.26 14.94 -12.32
CA ASN A 121 7.86 14.52 -12.51
C ASN A 121 7.73 13.11 -13.09
N GLY A 122 8.81 12.32 -13.08
CA GLY A 122 8.85 10.95 -13.56
C GLY A 122 10.25 10.35 -13.46
N TRP A 123 10.39 9.15 -14.01
CA TRP A 123 11.66 8.45 -14.05
C TRP A 123 12.69 9.20 -14.89
N GLY A 124 13.87 9.47 -14.32
CA GLY A 124 14.98 10.01 -15.08
C GLY A 124 14.93 11.51 -15.38
N LYS A 125 14.13 12.28 -14.62
CA LYS A 125 13.84 13.71 -14.79
C LYS A 125 12.93 14.02 -15.99
N ASP A 126 13.26 13.53 -17.17
CA ASP A 126 12.50 13.77 -18.41
C ASP A 126 12.67 12.63 -19.42
N ALA A 127 12.08 12.77 -20.60
CA ALA A 127 12.12 11.74 -21.66
C ALA A 127 13.55 11.43 -22.18
N SER A 128 14.53 12.29 -21.94
CA SER A 128 15.94 11.98 -22.25
C SER A 128 16.58 11.05 -21.22
N ASN A 129 15.95 10.89 -20.04
CA ASN A 129 16.41 10.07 -18.93
C ASN A 129 17.85 10.39 -18.50
N ALA A 130 18.23 11.67 -18.56
CA ALA A 130 19.60 12.12 -18.26
C ALA A 130 20.02 11.87 -16.80
N ARG A 131 19.03 11.70 -15.89
CA ARG A 131 19.26 11.53 -14.44
C ARG A 131 20.17 12.61 -13.84
N PHE A 132 20.13 13.79 -14.45
CA PHE A 132 21.00 14.92 -14.14
C PHE A 132 20.17 16.19 -14.07
N HIS A 133 20.33 16.94 -12.98
CA HIS A 133 19.70 18.24 -12.82
C HIS A 133 20.69 19.33 -13.25
N PRO A 134 20.45 20.07 -14.35
CA PRO A 134 21.44 20.97 -14.92
C PRO A 134 21.69 22.22 -14.08
N ASN A 135 20.67 22.69 -13.34
CA ASN A 135 20.74 23.93 -12.56
C ASN A 135 20.29 23.70 -11.11
N PRO A 136 21.01 22.89 -10.31
CA PRO A 136 20.59 22.61 -8.95
C PRO A 136 20.75 23.86 -8.07
N ASP A 137 19.77 24.13 -7.22
CA ASP A 137 19.88 25.16 -6.17
C ASP A 137 20.86 24.73 -5.04
N LEU A 138 21.37 23.49 -5.13
CA LEU A 138 22.38 22.93 -4.23
C LEU A 138 23.79 23.12 -4.79
N THR A 139 24.68 23.64 -3.95
CA THR A 139 26.11 23.75 -4.24
C THR A 139 26.92 22.87 -3.29
N VAL A 140 28.15 22.51 -3.65
CA VAL A 140 29.03 21.70 -2.79
C VAL A 140 29.21 22.35 -1.41
N THR A 141 29.20 23.68 -1.32
CA THR A 141 29.33 24.44 -0.06
C THR A 141 28.04 24.51 0.76
N SER A 142 26.87 24.22 0.16
CA SER A 142 25.61 24.12 0.91
C SER A 142 25.39 22.74 1.53
N VAL A 143 25.98 21.68 0.97
CA VAL A 143 25.75 20.28 1.42
C VAL A 143 25.99 20.08 2.93
N PRO A 144 27.08 20.58 3.55
CA PRO A 144 27.31 20.38 4.99
C PRO A 144 26.30 21.09 5.90
N ARG A 145 25.48 22.01 5.36
CA ARG A 145 24.49 22.80 6.10
C ARG A 145 23.07 22.23 5.98
N LEU A 146 22.88 21.18 5.19
CA LEU A 146 21.58 20.55 5.01
C LEU A 146 21.07 19.94 6.32
N LYS A 147 19.76 20.03 6.52
CA LYS A 147 19.06 19.44 7.65
C LYS A 147 17.83 18.71 7.12
N ILE A 148 17.40 17.68 7.84
CA ILE A 148 16.12 17.02 7.56
C ILE A 148 15.01 18.06 7.75
N LYS A 149 14.19 18.25 6.71
CA LYS A 149 13.03 19.14 6.76
C LYS A 149 11.84 18.45 7.42
N TRP A 150 11.56 17.23 6.99
CA TRP A 150 10.55 16.34 7.55
C TRP A 150 10.92 14.89 7.23
N ALA A 151 10.26 13.95 7.90
CA ALA A 151 10.34 12.52 7.63
C ALA A 151 8.93 11.95 7.53
N PHE A 152 8.71 11.06 6.56
CA PHE A 152 7.44 10.37 6.36
C PHE A 152 7.62 8.90 6.71
N THR A 153 6.79 8.41 7.64
CA THR A 153 6.76 6.99 8.03
C THR A 153 5.69 6.30 7.22
N TYR A 154 6.10 5.30 6.43
CA TYR A 154 5.15 4.47 5.72
C TYR A 154 4.35 3.63 6.71
N PRO A 155 3.06 3.35 6.43
CA PRO A 155 2.24 2.41 7.18
C PRO A 155 2.69 0.94 7.04
N THR A 156 3.89 0.69 6.51
CA THR A 156 4.43 -0.65 6.22
C THR A 156 5.96 -0.60 6.20
N ASP A 157 6.59 -1.73 6.47
CA ASP A 157 8.03 -1.94 6.26
C ASP A 157 8.38 -2.30 4.80
N GLN A 158 7.38 -2.52 3.94
CA GLN A 158 7.57 -2.89 2.54
C GLN A 158 7.48 -1.67 1.61
N VAL A 159 8.55 -0.90 1.54
CA VAL A 159 8.66 0.27 0.65
C VAL A 159 9.26 -0.14 -0.68
N ALA A 160 8.61 0.23 -1.79
CA ALA A 160 9.04 -0.16 -3.14
C ALA A 160 9.10 1.00 -4.13
N GLY A 161 8.32 2.06 -3.89
CA GLY A 161 8.15 3.14 -4.83
C GLY A 161 9.36 4.06 -4.93
N VAL A 162 9.61 4.54 -6.14
CA VAL A 162 10.55 5.63 -6.39
C VAL A 162 9.79 6.95 -6.21
N PRO A 163 10.23 7.85 -5.30
CA PRO A 163 9.55 9.11 -5.08
C PRO A 163 9.56 9.96 -6.36
N THR A 164 8.42 10.54 -6.67
CA THR A 164 8.23 11.43 -7.83
C THR A 164 7.85 12.82 -7.32
N VAL A 165 8.53 13.86 -7.80
CA VAL A 165 8.26 15.24 -7.39
C VAL A 165 7.57 15.96 -8.55
N GLY A 166 6.32 16.36 -8.35
CA GLY A 166 5.54 17.14 -9.33
C GLY A 166 5.19 18.50 -8.74
N GLY A 167 5.99 19.52 -9.02
CA GLY A 167 5.80 20.83 -8.39
C GLY A 167 5.96 20.74 -6.88
N ASP A 168 4.94 21.20 -6.15
CA ASP A 168 4.90 21.20 -4.68
C ASP A 168 4.39 19.87 -4.08
N TRP A 169 4.37 18.79 -4.87
CA TRP A 169 3.85 17.48 -4.49
C TRP A 169 4.93 16.40 -4.57
N VAL A 170 4.90 15.48 -3.61
CA VAL A 170 5.72 14.27 -3.60
C VAL A 170 4.83 13.04 -3.63
N PHE A 171 4.96 12.22 -4.67
CA PHE A 171 4.21 10.98 -4.82
C PHE A 171 5.11 9.80 -4.45
N VAL A 172 4.63 8.94 -3.56
CA VAL A 172 5.34 7.73 -3.12
C VAL A 172 4.42 6.52 -3.10
N SER A 173 5.02 5.33 -3.21
CA SER A 173 4.27 4.07 -3.19
C SER A 173 4.97 2.97 -2.39
N THR A 174 4.21 1.94 -2.07
CA THR A 174 4.64 0.80 -1.25
C THR A 174 4.50 -0.51 -2.02
N PHE A 175 5.21 -1.54 -1.56
CA PHE A 175 5.07 -2.89 -2.11
C PHE A 175 3.70 -3.50 -1.79
N ILE A 176 2.97 -2.99 -0.80
CA ILE A 176 1.59 -3.43 -0.51
C ILE A 176 0.56 -2.73 -1.41
N GLY A 177 0.98 -1.87 -2.35
CA GLY A 177 0.07 -1.21 -3.30
C GLY A 177 -0.53 0.10 -2.82
N ARG A 178 -0.10 0.60 -1.66
CA ARG A 178 -0.49 1.93 -1.18
C ARG A 178 0.28 3.01 -1.93
N VAL A 179 -0.42 4.01 -2.43
CA VAL A 179 0.09 5.23 -3.06
C VAL A 179 -0.28 6.44 -2.19
N PHE A 180 0.63 7.38 -2.02
CA PHE A 180 0.43 8.62 -1.28
C PHE A 180 0.84 9.82 -2.11
N ALA A 181 0.06 10.88 -2.01
CA ALA A 181 0.42 12.21 -2.48
C ALA A 181 0.66 13.11 -1.27
N LEU A 182 1.91 13.53 -1.12
CA LEU A 182 2.40 14.28 0.02
C LEU A 182 2.66 15.73 -0.36
N ASP A 183 2.49 16.60 0.61
CA ASP A 183 2.92 17.99 0.58
C ASP A 183 4.45 18.09 0.63
N VAL A 184 5.09 18.77 -0.33
CA VAL A 184 6.57 18.87 -0.37
C VAL A 184 7.15 19.64 0.83
N GLU A 185 6.38 20.56 1.41
CA GLU A 185 6.84 21.45 2.47
C GLU A 185 6.77 20.78 3.84
N THR A 186 5.74 19.96 4.06
CA THR A 186 5.41 19.42 5.38
C THR A 186 5.48 17.89 5.46
N GLY A 187 5.38 17.19 4.32
CA GLY A 187 5.31 15.73 4.27
C GLY A 187 3.97 15.14 4.72
N CYS A 188 2.93 15.95 4.96
CA CYS A 188 1.58 15.46 5.23
C CYS A 188 0.93 14.90 3.97
N THR A 189 0.00 13.97 4.12
CA THR A 189 -0.73 13.31 3.04
C THR A 189 -1.94 14.14 2.62
N HIS A 190 -2.03 14.55 1.36
CA HIS A 190 -3.24 15.18 0.83
C HIS A 190 -4.27 14.12 0.39
N TRP A 191 -3.81 13.02 -0.21
CA TRP A 191 -4.64 11.88 -0.55
C TRP A 191 -3.83 10.57 -0.61
N SER A 192 -4.52 9.44 -0.49
CA SER A 192 -3.92 8.11 -0.65
C SER A 192 -4.83 7.15 -1.41
N PHE A 193 -4.25 6.17 -2.11
CA PHE A 193 -4.98 5.16 -2.89
C PHE A 193 -4.41 3.74 -2.67
N ASP A 194 -5.29 2.73 -2.64
CA ASP A 194 -4.91 1.32 -2.48
C ASP A 194 -5.13 0.59 -3.80
N ALA A 195 -4.05 0.23 -4.48
CA ALA A 195 -4.12 -0.58 -5.67
C ALA A 195 -4.42 -2.06 -5.36
N GLY A 196 -4.23 -2.51 -4.12
CA GLY A 196 -4.34 -3.93 -3.73
C GLY A 196 -3.34 -4.83 -4.46
N SER A 197 -2.23 -4.25 -4.92
CA SER A 197 -1.17 -4.89 -5.70
C SER A 197 0.10 -4.01 -5.69
N PRO A 198 1.31 -4.58 -5.63
CA PRO A 198 2.54 -3.79 -5.55
C PRO A 198 2.68 -2.74 -6.65
N VAL A 199 3.02 -1.51 -6.26
CA VAL A 199 3.35 -0.39 -7.16
C VAL A 199 4.83 -0.07 -7.01
N LYS A 200 5.64 -0.60 -7.94
CA LYS A 200 7.12 -0.59 -7.86
C LYS A 200 7.76 0.56 -8.63
N GLY A 201 7.24 0.83 -9.83
CA GLY A 201 7.78 1.86 -10.72
C GLY A 201 7.64 3.27 -10.14
N ALA A 202 8.45 4.20 -10.64
CA ALA A 202 8.19 5.61 -10.43
C ALA A 202 6.84 5.98 -11.06
N MET A 203 6.10 6.85 -10.38
CA MET A 203 4.95 7.52 -10.97
C MET A 203 5.41 8.54 -12.01
N VAL A 204 4.52 8.93 -12.91
CA VAL A 204 4.74 10.06 -13.81
C VAL A 204 3.59 11.05 -13.69
N VAL A 205 3.90 12.33 -13.55
CA VAL A 205 2.93 13.42 -13.45
C VAL A 205 3.00 14.27 -14.71
N GLY A 206 1.86 14.57 -15.32
CA GLY A 206 1.83 15.45 -16.47
C GLY A 206 0.44 15.92 -16.88
N PRO A 207 0.36 16.80 -17.89
CA PRO A 207 -0.89 17.42 -18.30
C PRO A 207 -1.94 16.39 -18.70
N ASN A 208 -3.19 16.60 -18.28
CA ASN A 208 -4.34 15.80 -18.70
C ASN A 208 -5.59 16.69 -18.69
N ALA A 209 -6.27 16.79 -19.83
CA ALA A 209 -7.47 17.62 -19.98
C ALA A 209 -8.69 17.09 -19.23
N ASN A 210 -8.71 15.81 -18.85
CA ASN A 210 -9.78 15.19 -18.08
C ASN A 210 -9.58 15.34 -16.56
N ALA A 211 -8.39 15.79 -16.14
CA ALA A 211 -8.12 16.09 -14.74
C ALA A 211 -8.65 17.49 -14.42
N GLU A 212 -9.38 17.63 -13.31
CA GLU A 212 -9.90 18.92 -12.86
C GLU A 212 -8.75 19.89 -12.53
N SER A 213 -7.65 19.37 -11.99
CA SER A 213 -6.42 20.13 -11.77
C SER A 213 -5.62 20.43 -13.04
N GLY A 214 -6.00 19.86 -14.18
CA GLY A 214 -5.24 19.89 -15.43
C GLY A 214 -4.04 18.93 -15.47
N TYR A 215 -3.79 18.19 -14.38
CA TYR A 215 -2.66 17.26 -14.27
C TYR A 215 -3.10 15.91 -13.72
N ALA A 216 -2.54 14.85 -14.29
CA ALA A 216 -2.75 13.49 -13.81
C ALA A 216 -1.44 12.86 -13.36
N VAL A 217 -1.55 11.95 -12.38
CA VAL A 217 -0.49 11.03 -11.98
C VAL A 217 -0.81 9.64 -12.53
N TYR A 218 0.19 9.00 -13.12
CA TYR A 218 0.08 7.69 -13.76
C TYR A 218 1.06 6.70 -13.13
N PHE A 219 0.61 5.47 -12.93
CA PHE A 219 1.42 4.35 -12.45
C PHE A 219 0.82 3.03 -12.89
N GLY A 220 1.60 1.96 -12.75
CA GLY A 220 1.15 0.60 -12.96
C GLY A 220 1.48 -0.31 -11.79
N ASP A 221 0.74 -1.40 -11.67
CA ASP A 221 0.90 -2.40 -10.62
C ASP A 221 1.35 -3.78 -11.14
N GLU A 222 1.62 -4.70 -10.21
CA GLU A 222 2.01 -6.06 -10.58
C GLU A 222 0.87 -6.94 -11.13
N LYS A 223 -0.38 -6.43 -11.17
CA LYS A 223 -1.53 -7.09 -11.81
C LYS A 223 -1.72 -6.62 -13.26
N ALA A 224 -0.76 -5.90 -13.83
CA ALA A 224 -0.83 -5.29 -15.16
C ALA A 224 -1.98 -4.29 -15.30
N ILE A 225 -2.35 -3.61 -14.21
CA ILE A 225 -3.31 -2.51 -14.23
C ILE A 225 -2.54 -1.20 -14.25
N VAL A 226 -2.91 -0.33 -15.18
CA VAL A 226 -2.45 1.05 -15.27
C VAL A 226 -3.54 1.95 -14.72
N TYR A 227 -3.12 2.92 -13.91
CA TYR A 227 -3.99 3.86 -13.23
C TYR A 227 -3.69 5.28 -13.68
N ALA A 228 -4.73 6.11 -13.75
CA ALA A 228 -4.63 7.56 -13.88
C ALA A 228 -5.53 8.24 -12.86
N PHE A 229 -4.95 9.15 -12.10
CA PHE A 229 -5.62 9.89 -11.05
C PHE A 229 -5.41 11.39 -11.27
N ASP A 230 -6.39 12.21 -10.92
CA ASP A 230 -6.16 13.65 -10.79
C ASP A 230 -5.07 13.85 -9.73
N ALA A 231 -4.02 14.57 -10.09
CA ALA A 231 -2.82 14.65 -9.28
C ALA A 231 -3.03 15.45 -7.98
N THR A 232 -4.06 16.31 -7.93
CA THR A 232 -4.37 17.16 -6.77
C THR A 232 -5.42 16.53 -5.86
N SER A 233 -6.52 16.04 -6.43
CA SER A 233 -7.65 15.51 -5.65
C SER A 233 -7.53 14.02 -5.33
N GLY A 234 -6.74 13.27 -6.09
CA GLY A 234 -6.70 11.82 -5.97
C GLY A 234 -7.98 11.13 -6.49
N SER A 235 -8.78 11.82 -7.30
CA SER A 235 -9.92 11.21 -8.00
C SER A 235 -9.43 10.32 -9.14
N GLU A 236 -9.93 9.08 -9.21
CA GLU A 236 -9.62 8.17 -10.33
C GLU A 236 -10.20 8.74 -11.63
N LEU A 237 -9.35 8.93 -12.64
CA LEU A 237 -9.76 9.33 -14.00
C LEU A 237 -10.09 8.10 -14.83
N TRP A 238 -9.24 7.07 -14.73
CA TRP A 238 -9.45 5.76 -15.35
C TRP A 238 -8.45 4.74 -14.79
N ARG A 239 -8.77 3.46 -15.00
CA ARG A 239 -7.83 2.34 -14.87
C ARG A 239 -8.07 1.31 -15.97
N ILE A 240 -7.02 0.67 -16.44
CA ILE A 240 -7.09 -0.34 -17.50
C ILE A 240 -6.15 -1.51 -17.20
N ARG A 241 -6.58 -2.74 -17.49
CA ARG A 241 -5.69 -3.89 -17.59
C ARG A 241 -5.05 -3.86 -18.98
N VAL A 242 -3.72 -3.83 -19.05
CA VAL A 242 -2.99 -3.70 -20.33
C VAL A 242 -2.50 -5.04 -20.90
N ASP A 243 -2.61 -6.11 -20.12
CA ASP A 243 -2.26 -7.47 -20.54
C ASP A 243 -3.11 -8.49 -19.78
N ASP A 244 -3.67 -9.46 -20.51
CA ASP A 244 -4.52 -10.53 -19.97
C ASP A 244 -3.73 -11.78 -19.57
N HIS A 245 -2.42 -11.81 -19.85
CA HIS A 245 -1.57 -12.92 -19.47
C HIS A 245 -1.53 -13.09 -17.94
N PRO A 246 -1.71 -14.31 -17.39
CA PRO A 246 -1.90 -14.52 -15.95
C PRO A 246 -0.76 -14.02 -15.05
N VAL A 247 0.45 -13.89 -15.58
CA VAL A 247 1.65 -13.43 -14.85
C VAL A 247 2.25 -12.15 -15.43
N ALA A 248 1.49 -11.42 -16.25
CA ALA A 248 1.87 -10.08 -16.67
C ALA A 248 1.89 -9.12 -15.49
N ARG A 249 2.90 -8.26 -15.46
CA ARG A 249 3.16 -7.32 -14.38
C ARG A 249 3.81 -6.04 -14.91
N ILE A 250 3.50 -4.91 -14.29
CA ILE A 250 4.19 -3.64 -14.53
C ILE A 250 5.19 -3.44 -13.39
N THR A 251 6.45 -3.75 -13.68
CA THR A 251 7.57 -3.57 -12.73
C THR A 251 8.40 -2.33 -13.05
N GLY A 252 8.26 -1.78 -14.26
CA GLY A 252 8.96 -0.57 -14.70
C GLY A 252 8.11 0.70 -14.57
N SER A 253 8.77 1.84 -14.58
CA SER A 253 8.13 3.17 -14.53
C SER A 253 7.50 3.54 -15.87
N PRO A 254 6.22 3.97 -15.91
CA PRO A 254 5.63 4.57 -17.10
C PRO A 254 6.34 5.86 -17.52
N THR A 255 6.22 6.23 -18.79
CA THR A 255 6.75 7.50 -19.33
C THR A 255 5.66 8.22 -20.12
N LEU A 256 5.42 9.50 -19.81
CA LEU A 256 4.50 10.35 -20.56
C LEU A 256 5.29 11.19 -21.58
N ALA A 257 5.02 11.01 -22.87
CA ALA A 257 5.69 11.75 -23.94
C ALA A 257 4.73 12.06 -25.09
N GLY A 258 4.68 13.33 -25.51
CA GLY A 258 3.85 13.77 -26.63
C GLY A 258 2.36 13.44 -26.46
N GLY A 259 1.83 13.55 -25.24
CA GLY A 259 0.44 13.21 -24.91
C GLY A 259 0.12 11.71 -24.89
N ARG A 260 1.13 10.83 -24.94
CA ARG A 260 0.97 9.38 -24.86
C ARG A 260 1.70 8.83 -23.64
N LEU A 261 1.05 7.88 -22.96
CA LEU A 261 1.64 7.13 -21.86
C LEU A 261 2.22 5.81 -22.39
N PHE A 262 3.52 5.60 -22.17
CA PHE A 262 4.23 4.37 -22.49
C PHE A 262 4.41 3.56 -21.21
N VAL A 263 3.93 2.33 -21.20
CA VAL A 263 3.92 1.46 -20.02
C VAL A 263 4.73 0.19 -20.32
N PRO A 264 5.80 -0.09 -19.55
CA PRO A 264 6.54 -1.33 -19.71
C PRO A 264 5.79 -2.49 -19.06
N VAL A 265 5.43 -3.50 -19.86
CA VAL A 265 4.84 -4.75 -19.39
C VAL A 265 5.88 -5.85 -19.45
N SER A 266 5.95 -6.66 -18.40
CA SER A 266 6.82 -7.83 -18.32
C SER A 266 6.00 -9.05 -17.90
N SER A 267 6.44 -10.22 -18.33
CA SER A 267 5.89 -11.51 -17.89
C SER A 267 7.06 -12.42 -17.58
N LEU A 268 6.96 -13.22 -16.50
CA LEU A 268 7.90 -14.30 -16.26
C LEU A 268 7.39 -15.53 -17.02
N MET A 269 8.28 -16.19 -17.77
CA MET A 269 8.09 -17.58 -18.20
C MET A 269 8.55 -18.52 -17.11
#